data_AF-A0AAX6I1Y2-F1
#
_entry.id   AF-A0AAX6I1Y2-F1
#
_cell.length_a   1.000
_cell.length_b   1.000
_cell.length_c   1.000
_cell.angle_alpha   90.00
_cell.angle_beta   90.00
_cell.angle_gamma   90.00
#
_symmetry.space_group_name_H-M   'P 1'
#
loop_
_entity.id
_entity.type
_entity.pdbx_description
1 polymer ?
#
loop_
_entity_poly.entity_id
_entity_poly.type
_entity_poly.pdbx_seq_one_letter_code
_entity_poly.pdbx_strand_id
1 'polypeptide(L)'
;MLIVPSVGKLDHCLEELLYIAENDILGDVAEEKEVDKIASKMKETRKVKSFETLKLISQSITFSTHALKLLSHINIHIQKPLTPKKKVRLEKMLDHIAQGLECNPSAESDQLFIFAHGLIQDSISVESLKSQEGCEIQTNRLSIRDISYKGNSTTPQGSKNSHLTAVFALGVLHNRLKNMKLDKKDEQLLSMLDPFVSLLGDCLNSKYEDVLSGFRCLAPMIKLPLPSLEAQADKIKILLLDIAQKPGNANSLLVQSCLKLLTVLLRSTKITLSHDQLHMLIQFPVFIDLQTNPSPVALSLLKSVVGRKIVVHEIYDVVLRVGELMVTSQSEPIRKKCSQILLQFLLDYHLSDKRLQQHIDFFLTNLRQGSY
;
A
#
# COMPACT_ATOMS: atom_id res chain seq x y z
N MET A 1 12.33 23.36 -17.36
CA MET A 1 13.25 22.22 -17.21
C MET A 1 14.40 22.71 -16.34
N LEU A 2 14.31 22.55 -15.02
CA LEU A 2 15.50 22.70 -14.16
C LEU A 2 16.28 21.41 -14.29
N ILE A 3 17.30 21.46 -15.13
CA ILE A 3 18.20 20.36 -15.46
C ILE A 3 19.23 20.34 -14.32
N VAL A 4 19.16 19.31 -13.48
CA VAL A 4 19.91 19.09 -12.23
C VAL A 4 19.43 19.96 -11.03
N PRO A 5 18.83 19.35 -9.99
CA PRO A 5 18.53 20.05 -8.76
C PRO A 5 19.84 20.44 -8.05
N SER A 6 20.05 21.74 -7.86
CA SER A 6 21.15 22.22 -7.03
C SER A 6 20.78 22.07 -5.56
N VAL A 7 21.12 20.91 -4.99
CA VAL A 7 20.87 20.55 -3.59
C VAL A 7 21.41 21.64 -2.65
N GLY A 8 20.63 21.99 -1.63
CA GLY A 8 21.02 22.85 -0.52
C GLY A 8 20.93 24.35 -0.78
N LYS A 9 20.72 24.78 -2.04
CA LYS A 9 20.63 26.23 -2.35
C LYS A 9 19.39 26.90 -1.76
N LEU A 10 18.32 26.14 -1.53
CA LEU A 10 17.06 26.67 -0.97
C LEU A 10 16.97 26.50 0.54
N ASP A 11 17.96 25.88 1.19
CA ASP A 11 17.90 25.56 2.61
C ASP A 11 17.77 26.81 3.50
N HIS A 12 18.46 27.89 3.13
CA HIS A 12 18.47 29.16 3.88
C HIS A 12 17.13 29.92 3.84
N CYS A 13 16.32 29.73 2.80
CA CYS A 13 15.03 30.41 2.61
C CYS A 13 13.84 29.45 2.68
N LEU A 14 14.05 28.22 3.17
CA LEU A 14 13.03 27.18 3.22
C LEU A 14 11.78 27.65 3.98
N GLU A 15 11.94 28.29 5.14
CA GLU A 15 10.81 28.74 5.97
C GLU A 15 9.93 29.76 5.24
N GLU A 16 10.53 30.73 4.55
CA GLU A 16 9.81 31.74 3.76
C GLU A 16 9.06 31.10 2.59
N LEU A 17 9.71 30.18 1.87
CA LEU A 17 9.10 29.46 0.74
C LEU A 17 7.93 28.59 1.19
N LEU A 18 8.06 27.91 2.33
CA LEU A 18 6.99 27.11 2.91
C LEU A 18 5.83 27.98 3.37
N TYR A 19 6.10 29.11 4.04
CA TYR A 19 5.05 30.05 4.43
C TYR A 19 4.21 30.53 3.24
N ILE A 20 4.86 30.89 2.12
CA ILE A 20 4.16 31.33 0.90
C ILE A 20 3.33 30.18 0.32
N ALA A 21 3.91 28.99 0.17
CA ALA A 21 3.23 27.83 -0.39
C ALA A 21 2.05 27.36 0.48
N GLU A 22 2.21 27.39 1.80
CA GLU A 22 1.18 27.03 2.76
C GLU A 22 0.00 28.01 2.74
N ASN A 23 0.26 29.32 2.69
CA ASN A 23 -0.81 30.32 2.61
C ASN A 23 -1.61 30.22 1.30
N ASP A 24 -0.95 29.92 0.18
CA ASP A 24 -1.63 29.72 -1.11
C ASP A 24 -2.50 28.45 -1.16
N ILE A 25 -2.22 27.45 -0.32
CA ILE A 25 -2.94 26.16 -0.32
C ILE A 25 -3.96 26.06 0.81
N LEU A 26 -3.63 26.51 2.01
CA LEU A 26 -4.41 26.31 3.24
C LEU A 26 -4.93 27.62 3.87
N GLY A 27 -4.38 28.77 3.47
CA GLY A 27 -4.72 30.09 4.00
C GLY A 27 -5.82 30.81 3.22
N ASP A 28 -6.00 32.09 3.53
CA ASP A 28 -7.10 32.93 3.02
C ASP A 28 -7.05 33.08 1.49
N VAL A 29 -5.85 33.15 0.91
CA VAL A 29 -5.63 33.19 -0.55
C VAL A 29 -6.28 31.97 -1.23
N ALA A 30 -6.22 30.82 -0.56
CA ALA A 30 -6.79 29.59 -1.08
C ALA A 30 -8.33 29.55 -1.00
N GLU A 31 -8.94 30.37 -0.14
CA GLU A 31 -10.38 30.56 -0.04
C GLU A 31 -10.85 31.60 -1.08
N GLU A 32 -10.10 32.69 -1.26
CA GLU A 32 -10.36 33.70 -2.29
C GLU A 32 -10.35 33.12 -3.71
N LYS A 33 -9.42 32.20 -4.00
CA LYS A 33 -9.34 31.52 -5.30
C LYS A 33 -10.52 30.57 -5.58
N GLU A 34 -11.32 30.20 -4.58
CA GLU A 34 -12.56 29.43 -4.79
C GLU A 34 -13.74 30.31 -5.20
N VAL A 35 -13.64 31.63 -5.02
CA VAL A 35 -14.71 32.55 -5.43
C VAL A 35 -14.60 32.76 -6.94
N ASP A 36 -15.60 32.29 -7.70
CA ASP A 36 -15.60 32.37 -9.18
C ASP A 36 -15.36 33.79 -9.72
N LYS A 37 -15.88 34.81 -9.02
CA LYS A 37 -15.66 36.22 -9.34
C LYS A 37 -14.20 36.66 -9.19
N ILE A 38 -13.41 35.97 -8.38
CA ILE A 38 -11.98 36.25 -8.14
C ILE A 38 -11.12 35.33 -9.03
N ALA A 39 -11.48 34.05 -9.16
CA ALA A 39 -10.82 33.10 -10.06
C ALA A 39 -10.89 33.54 -11.53
N SER A 40 -11.99 34.16 -11.97
CA SER A 40 -12.15 34.60 -13.36
C SER A 40 -11.30 35.83 -13.72
N LYS A 41 -10.87 36.64 -12.74
CA LYS A 41 -10.20 37.94 -12.96
C LYS A 41 -8.79 37.81 -13.54
N MET A 42 -7.98 36.85 -13.08
CA MET A 42 -6.56 36.77 -13.43
C MET A 42 -6.11 35.33 -13.66
N LYS A 43 -5.06 35.12 -14.47
CA LYS A 43 -4.52 33.77 -14.73
C LYS A 43 -3.92 33.14 -13.46
N GLU A 44 -3.41 33.96 -12.55
CA GLU A 44 -2.79 33.56 -11.28
C GLU A 44 -3.79 33.01 -10.26
N THR A 45 -5.03 33.52 -10.27
CA THR A 45 -6.10 33.04 -9.37
C THR A 45 -6.75 31.74 -9.85
N ARG A 46 -6.55 31.36 -11.13
CA ARG A 46 -7.09 30.11 -11.71
C ARG A 46 -6.26 28.86 -11.42
N LYS A 47 -4.98 29.00 -11.06
CA LYS A 47 -4.07 27.86 -10.91
C LYS A 47 -3.37 27.92 -9.56
N VAL A 48 -3.37 26.80 -8.85
CA VAL A 48 -2.59 26.60 -7.63
C VAL A 48 -1.31 25.86 -8.01
N LYS A 49 -0.23 26.61 -8.26
CA LYS A 49 1.08 26.05 -8.61
C LYS A 49 1.91 25.65 -7.39
N SER A 50 1.50 26.07 -6.19
CA SER A 50 2.20 25.82 -4.94
C SER A 50 2.38 24.33 -4.62
N PHE A 51 1.49 23.44 -5.08
CA PHE A 51 1.71 21.99 -4.97
C PHE A 51 2.97 21.53 -5.72
N GLU A 52 3.18 22.02 -6.95
CA GLU A 52 4.39 21.71 -7.72
C GLU A 52 5.62 22.41 -7.13
N THR A 53 5.45 23.62 -6.59
CA THR A 53 6.52 24.32 -5.87
C THR A 53 7.00 23.50 -4.68
N LEU A 54 6.10 22.92 -3.88
CA LEU A 54 6.46 22.04 -2.74
C LEU A 54 7.27 20.82 -3.20
N LYS A 55 6.93 20.22 -4.34
CA LYS A 55 7.71 19.13 -4.93
C LYS A 55 9.14 19.57 -5.28
N LEU A 56 9.29 20.71 -5.94
CA LEU A 56 10.59 21.26 -6.33
C LEU A 56 11.45 21.65 -5.12
N ILE A 57 10.83 22.23 -4.08
CA ILE A 57 11.49 22.51 -2.80
C ILE A 57 12.00 21.20 -2.20
N SER A 58 11.12 20.20 -2.07
CA SER A 58 11.46 18.89 -1.48
C SER A 58 12.57 18.15 -2.26
N GLN A 59 12.66 18.38 -3.57
CA GLN A 59 13.71 17.83 -4.42
C GLN A 59 15.07 18.54 -4.25
N SER A 60 15.06 19.79 -3.78
CA SER A 60 16.25 20.65 -3.75
C SER A 60 16.83 20.86 -2.34
N ILE A 61 16.12 20.47 -1.28
CA ILE A 61 16.63 20.59 0.09
C ILE A 61 17.76 19.58 0.38
N THR A 62 18.59 19.89 1.37
CA THR A 62 19.50 18.89 1.95
C THR A 62 18.72 17.94 2.87
N PHE A 63 18.54 16.68 2.45
CA PHE A 63 17.65 15.72 3.12
C PHE A 63 17.98 15.54 4.61
N SER A 64 19.25 15.29 4.94
CA SER A 64 19.71 14.99 6.31
C SER A 64 19.39 16.07 7.35
N THR A 65 19.28 17.33 6.93
CA THR A 65 19.11 18.48 7.84
C THR A 65 17.75 19.16 7.72
N HIS A 66 17.13 19.13 6.54
CA HIS A 66 15.92 19.90 6.24
C HIS A 66 14.66 19.06 5.99
N ALA A 67 14.76 17.73 5.84
CA ALA A 67 13.57 16.88 5.66
C ALA A 67 12.64 16.91 6.89
N LEU A 68 13.20 16.85 8.09
CA LEU A 68 12.43 16.96 9.34
C LEU A 68 11.86 18.38 9.54
N LYS A 69 12.61 19.43 9.16
CA LYS A 69 12.12 20.81 9.22
C LYS A 69 10.96 21.04 8.26
N LEU A 70 11.05 20.50 7.04
CA LEU A 70 9.95 20.53 6.08
C LEU A 70 8.69 19.87 6.66
N LEU A 71 8.85 18.70 7.27
CA LEU A 71 7.74 17.97 7.87
C LEU A 71 7.18 18.66 9.12
N SER A 72 8.02 19.32 9.92
CA SER A 72 7.56 20.02 11.14
C SER A 72 6.58 21.14 10.82
N HIS A 73 6.80 21.89 9.74
CA HIS A 73 5.88 22.94 9.28
C HIS A 73 4.51 22.37 8.92
N ILE A 74 4.48 21.23 8.25
CA ILE A 74 3.24 20.56 7.84
C ILE A 74 2.53 19.91 9.03
N ASN A 75 3.30 19.36 9.97
CA ASN A 75 2.78 18.76 11.19
C ASN A 75 1.98 19.75 12.03
N ILE A 76 2.33 21.05 12.02
CA ILE A 76 1.54 22.11 12.67
C ILE A 76 0.11 22.14 12.13
N HIS A 77 -0.08 21.93 10.82
CA HIS A 77 -1.40 21.88 10.21
C HIS A 77 -2.11 20.53 10.43
N ILE A 78 -1.37 19.42 10.46
CA ILE A 78 -1.93 18.08 10.79
C ILE A 78 -2.52 18.06 12.20
N GLN A 79 -1.89 18.74 13.16
CA GLN A 79 -2.35 18.78 14.55
C GLN A 79 -3.61 19.63 14.76
N LYS A 80 -3.91 20.56 13.85
CA LYS A 80 -5.11 21.41 13.89
C LYS A 80 -6.36 20.62 13.49
N PRO A 81 -7.57 21.05 13.91
CA PRO A 81 -8.82 20.49 13.41
C PRO A 81 -8.93 20.74 11.89
N LEU A 82 -9.12 19.66 11.12
CA LEU A 82 -9.19 19.72 9.66
C LEU A 82 -10.65 19.61 9.19
N THR A 83 -11.05 20.53 8.31
CA THR A 83 -12.26 20.33 7.50
C THR A 83 -11.96 19.30 6.40
N PRO A 84 -12.97 18.61 5.84
CA PRO A 84 -12.75 17.66 4.75
C PRO A 84 -11.98 18.26 3.56
N LYS A 85 -12.26 19.54 3.24
CA LYS A 85 -11.54 20.29 2.21
C LYS A 85 -10.06 20.47 2.54
N LYS A 86 -9.75 20.95 3.75
CA LYS A 86 -8.35 21.15 4.20
C LYS A 86 -7.60 19.81 4.29
N LYS A 87 -8.28 18.73 4.68
CA LYS A 87 -7.72 17.37 4.68
C LYS A 87 -7.27 16.94 3.28
N VAL A 88 -8.13 17.03 2.27
CA VAL A 88 -7.79 16.65 0.88
C VAL A 88 -6.63 17.48 0.33
N ARG A 89 -6.59 18.79 0.64
CA ARG A 89 -5.46 19.65 0.23
C ARG A 89 -4.16 19.24 0.92
N LEU A 90 -4.22 18.90 2.21
CA LEU A 90 -3.07 18.45 2.99
C LEU A 90 -2.52 17.10 2.51
N GLU A 91 -3.40 16.13 2.22
CA GLU A 91 -3.04 14.86 1.59
C GLU A 91 -2.31 15.10 0.25
N LYS A 92 -2.82 16.03 -0.57
CA LYS A 92 -2.19 16.40 -1.84
C LYS A 92 -0.82 17.09 -1.64
N MET A 93 -0.66 17.93 -0.62
CA MET A 93 0.64 18.52 -0.27
C MET A 93 1.65 17.42 0.09
N LEU A 94 1.27 16.50 0.98
CA LEU A 94 2.10 15.38 1.41
C LEU A 94 2.52 14.49 0.24
N ASP A 95 1.60 14.22 -0.70
CA ASP A 95 1.90 13.44 -1.90
C ASP A 95 2.96 14.12 -2.79
N HIS A 96 2.84 15.43 -3.05
CA HIS A 96 3.82 16.17 -3.85
C HIS A 96 5.19 16.24 -3.17
N ILE A 97 5.21 16.36 -1.84
CA ILE A 97 6.44 16.33 -1.05
C ILE A 97 7.09 14.96 -1.11
N ALA A 98 6.31 13.87 -0.96
CA ALA A 98 6.83 12.52 -1.06
C ALA A 98 7.46 12.25 -2.44
N GLN A 99 6.83 12.72 -3.51
CA GLN A 99 7.39 12.66 -4.88
C GLN A 99 8.68 13.50 -5.01
N GLY A 100 8.75 14.66 -4.37
CA GLY A 100 9.95 15.51 -4.42
C GLY A 100 11.12 14.91 -3.64
N LEU A 101 10.88 14.37 -2.45
CA LEU A 101 11.89 13.69 -1.63
C LEU A 101 12.47 12.46 -2.33
N GLU A 102 11.64 11.71 -3.07
CA GLU A 102 12.11 10.58 -3.86
C GLU A 102 13.14 11.00 -4.93
N CYS A 103 12.87 12.11 -5.62
CA CYS A 103 13.74 12.62 -6.68
C CYS A 103 14.91 13.48 -6.15
N ASN A 104 15.06 13.58 -4.82
CA ASN A 104 16.09 14.38 -4.18
C ASN A 104 17.45 13.64 -4.25
N PRO A 105 18.49 14.21 -4.90
CA PRO A 105 19.80 13.58 -5.00
C PRO A 105 20.53 13.38 -3.66
N SER A 106 20.20 14.17 -2.63
CA SER A 106 20.79 14.04 -1.30
C SER A 106 20.09 13.03 -0.39
N ALA A 107 18.92 12.53 -0.80
CA ALA A 107 18.21 11.50 -0.06
C ALA A 107 18.82 10.13 -0.36
N GLU A 108 19.84 9.75 0.40
CA GLU A 108 20.39 8.39 0.38
C GLU A 108 19.37 7.38 0.90
N SER A 109 19.44 6.14 0.42
CA SER A 109 18.39 5.13 0.68
C SER A 109 18.29 4.76 2.15
N ASP A 110 19.43 4.63 2.83
CA ASP A 110 19.53 4.38 4.27
C ASP A 110 18.88 5.50 5.08
N GLN A 111 19.20 6.76 4.81
CA GLN A 111 18.63 7.91 5.49
C GLN A 111 17.11 8.00 5.26
N LEU A 112 16.66 7.75 4.03
CA LEU A 112 15.23 7.75 3.69
C LEU A 112 14.48 6.61 4.39
N PHE A 113 15.08 5.41 4.47
CA PHE A 113 14.50 4.28 5.20
C PHE A 113 14.42 4.56 6.69
N ILE A 114 15.48 5.08 7.32
CA ILE A 114 15.45 5.46 8.74
C ILE A 114 14.36 6.51 9.00
N PHE A 115 14.27 7.52 8.13
CA PHE A 115 13.24 8.56 8.20
C PHE A 115 11.83 7.98 8.09
N ALA A 116 11.55 7.18 7.06
CA ALA A 116 10.23 6.57 6.87
C ALA A 116 9.86 5.62 8.01
N HIS A 117 10.81 4.79 8.46
CA HIS A 117 10.61 3.88 9.59
C HIS A 117 10.24 4.63 10.86
N GLY A 118 11.00 5.68 11.21
CA GLY A 118 10.74 6.49 12.40
C GLY A 118 9.34 7.12 12.38
N LEU A 119 8.94 7.71 11.25
CA LEU A 119 7.62 8.32 11.13
C LEU A 119 6.46 7.32 11.23
N ILE A 120 6.61 6.15 10.59
CA ILE A 120 5.60 5.10 10.67
C ILE A 120 5.50 4.59 12.12
N GLN A 121 6.62 4.32 12.77
CA GLN A 121 6.65 3.84 14.15
C GLN A 121 6.05 4.84 15.14
N ASP A 122 6.37 6.13 15.00
CA ASP A 122 5.79 7.19 15.82
C ASP A 122 4.28 7.27 15.62
N SER A 123 3.81 7.15 14.38
CA SER A 123 2.38 7.21 14.07
C SER A 123 1.57 6.04 14.63
N ILE A 124 2.13 4.81 14.58
CA ILE A 124 1.52 3.60 15.14
C ILE A 124 1.48 3.69 16.67
N SER A 125 2.57 4.16 17.28
CA SER A 125 2.65 4.32 18.75
C SER A 125 1.60 5.30 19.25
N VAL A 126 1.32 6.37 18.50
CA VAL A 126 0.24 7.32 18.82
C VAL A 126 -1.14 6.70 18.62
N GLU A 127 -1.32 5.79 17.65
CA GLU A 127 -2.58 5.07 17.46
C GLU A 127 -2.83 4.06 18.59
N SER A 128 -1.80 3.29 19.00
CA SER A 128 -1.93 2.30 20.08
C SER A 128 -2.27 2.93 21.43
N LEU A 129 -1.66 4.08 21.74
CA LEU A 129 -1.97 4.83 22.97
C LEU A 129 -3.43 5.30 23.03
N LYS A 130 -4.05 5.62 21.87
CA LYS A 130 -5.48 6.00 21.80
C LYS A 130 -6.41 4.81 21.99
N SER A 131 -5.98 3.62 21.55
CA SER A 131 -6.75 2.39 21.74
C SER A 131 -6.64 1.86 23.17
N GLN A 132 -5.65 2.32 23.94
CA GLN A 132 -5.32 1.87 25.31
C GLN A 132 -5.47 2.99 26.35
N GLU A 133 -6.41 3.93 26.20
CA GLU A 133 -6.82 4.84 27.30
C GLU A 133 -7.39 4.00 28.47
N GLY A 134 -6.49 3.46 29.29
CA GLY A 134 -6.75 2.42 30.27
C GLY A 134 -5.53 1.55 30.67
N CYS A 135 -4.27 1.96 30.47
CA CYS A 135 -3.13 1.48 31.28
C CYS A 135 -1.85 2.26 31.00
N GLU A 136 -1.21 2.77 32.06
CA GLU A 136 0.11 3.41 32.01
C GLU A 136 1.21 2.36 31.78
N ILE A 137 1.98 2.47 30.70
CA ILE A 137 3.26 1.77 30.58
C ILE A 137 4.33 2.74 30.09
N GLN A 138 5.29 3.00 30.98
CA GLN A 138 6.55 3.68 30.68
C GLN A 138 7.39 2.82 29.73
N THR A 139 7.70 3.36 28.55
CA THR A 139 8.73 2.76 27.67
C THR A 139 9.83 3.79 27.41
N ASN A 140 10.94 3.61 28.14
CA ASN A 140 12.23 4.25 27.86
C ASN A 140 12.81 3.67 26.57
N ARG A 141 12.66 4.35 25.43
CA ARG A 141 13.57 4.25 24.27
C ARG A 141 13.66 5.60 23.56
N LEU A 142 14.89 5.99 23.23
CA LEU A 142 15.27 7.24 22.57
C LEU A 142 14.47 7.43 21.29
N SER A 143 13.46 8.29 21.37
CA SER A 143 12.63 8.69 20.25
C SER A 143 13.31 9.82 19.48
N ILE A 144 12.97 10.00 18.20
CA ILE A 144 13.37 11.13 17.35
C ILE A 144 12.81 12.48 17.91
N ARG A 145 12.27 12.50 19.13
CA ARG A 145 11.83 13.71 19.85
C ARG A 145 12.98 14.55 20.38
N ASP A 146 14.21 14.03 20.45
CA ASP A 146 15.31 14.74 21.13
C ASP A 146 16.11 15.69 20.22
N ILE A 147 15.82 15.76 18.92
CA ILE A 147 16.43 16.75 18.02
C ILE A 147 15.49 17.95 17.87
N SER A 148 15.61 18.87 18.84
CA SER A 148 15.13 20.26 18.80
C SER A 148 13.61 20.51 18.94
N TYR A 149 13.08 20.29 20.14
CA TYR A 149 11.92 21.02 20.65
C TYR A 149 12.33 21.93 21.82
N LYS A 150 12.97 23.07 21.50
CA LYS A 150 12.90 24.25 22.39
C LYS A 150 11.81 25.16 21.85
N GLY A 151 10.58 24.86 22.22
CA GLY A 151 9.40 25.63 21.86
C GLY A 151 8.17 25.07 22.57
N ASN A 152 7.93 25.57 23.78
CA ASN A 152 6.73 25.46 24.61
C ASN A 152 5.89 24.17 24.54
N SER A 153 5.99 23.43 25.65
CA SER A 153 5.07 22.39 26.10
C SER A 153 3.58 22.76 25.94
N THR A 154 2.88 21.99 25.11
CA THR A 154 1.47 21.67 25.31
C THR A 154 1.28 20.18 25.07
N THR A 155 1.09 19.44 26.17
CA THR A 155 0.40 18.16 26.37
C THR A 155 0.57 17.00 25.35
N PRO A 156 0.64 15.73 25.81
CA PRO A 156 0.59 14.55 24.95
C PRO A 156 -0.85 14.30 24.48
N GLN A 157 -1.45 15.28 23.79
CA GLN A 157 -2.76 15.08 23.17
C GLN A 157 -2.51 14.51 21.78
N GLY A 158 -2.51 13.18 21.69
CA GLY A 158 -2.25 12.42 20.47
C GLY A 158 -3.02 13.01 19.28
N SER A 159 -2.30 13.64 18.36
CA SER A 159 -2.87 14.41 17.25
C SER A 159 -3.94 13.59 16.52
N LYS A 160 -5.16 14.09 16.36
CA LYS A 160 -6.30 13.37 15.74
C LYS A 160 -5.98 12.84 14.33
N ASN A 161 -5.00 13.46 13.66
CA ASN A 161 -4.63 13.15 12.28
C ASN A 161 -3.23 12.52 12.13
N SER A 162 -2.70 11.85 13.17
CA SER A 162 -1.38 11.17 13.09
C SER A 162 -1.27 10.16 11.94
N HIS A 163 -2.40 9.58 11.52
CA HIS A 163 -2.48 8.70 10.36
C HIS A 163 -2.05 9.37 9.05
N LEU A 164 -2.19 10.69 8.90
CA LEU A 164 -1.73 11.40 7.69
C LEU A 164 -0.21 11.36 7.58
N THR A 165 0.50 11.47 8.71
CA THR A 165 1.96 11.31 8.76
C THR A 165 2.37 9.88 8.41
N ALA A 166 1.61 8.88 8.88
CA ALA A 166 1.81 7.47 8.51
C ALA A 166 1.66 7.27 6.99
N VAL A 167 0.58 7.78 6.40
CA VAL A 167 0.30 7.69 4.96
C VAL A 167 1.40 8.36 4.15
N PHE A 168 1.87 9.54 4.57
CA PHE A 168 3.01 10.21 3.95
C PHE A 168 4.28 9.34 3.97
N ALA A 169 4.65 8.82 5.13
CA ALA A 169 5.85 8.00 5.27
C ALA A 169 5.76 6.68 4.49
N LEU A 170 4.59 6.05 4.45
CA LEU A 170 4.30 4.90 3.61
C LEU A 170 4.40 5.23 2.12
N GLY A 171 3.96 6.43 1.71
CA GLY A 171 4.11 6.93 0.34
C GLY A 171 5.58 7.10 -0.04
N VAL A 172 6.37 7.72 0.83
CA VAL A 172 7.83 7.89 0.66
C VAL A 172 8.52 6.53 0.49
N LEU A 173 8.20 5.57 1.38
CA LEU A 173 8.73 4.20 1.30
C LEU A 173 8.31 3.50 0.00
N HIS A 174 7.02 3.56 -0.35
CA HIS A 174 6.48 2.90 -1.53
C HIS A 174 7.14 3.39 -2.81
N ASN A 175 7.28 4.71 -2.94
CA ASN A 175 7.91 5.37 -4.08
C ASN A 175 9.36 4.88 -4.22
N ARG A 176 10.15 4.95 -3.14
CA ARG A 176 11.54 4.49 -3.13
C ARG A 176 11.67 3.01 -3.53
N LEU A 177 10.86 2.14 -2.95
CA LEU A 177 10.87 0.70 -3.25
C LEU A 177 10.49 0.39 -4.71
N LYS A 178 9.61 1.19 -5.31
CA LYS A 178 9.15 1.00 -6.69
C LYS A 178 10.26 1.32 -7.72
N ASN A 179 11.08 2.32 -7.43
CA ASN A 179 12.12 2.79 -8.35
C ASN A 179 13.51 2.20 -8.07
N MET A 180 13.68 1.56 -6.91
CA MET A 180 14.93 0.88 -6.54
C MET A 180 15.03 -0.53 -7.15
N LYS A 181 16.24 -0.91 -7.57
CA LYS A 181 16.55 -2.31 -7.88
C LYS A 181 16.81 -3.06 -6.58
N LEU A 182 15.95 -4.01 -6.25
CA LEU A 182 16.09 -4.83 -5.05
C LEU A 182 16.95 -6.06 -5.35
N ASP A 183 18.21 -6.02 -4.95
CA ASP A 183 19.11 -7.18 -5.04
C ASP A 183 18.91 -8.10 -3.83
N LYS A 184 18.81 -9.41 -4.08
CA LYS A 184 18.68 -10.44 -3.04
C LYS A 184 19.99 -10.72 -2.31
N LYS A 185 21.12 -10.23 -2.82
CA LYS A 185 22.45 -10.44 -2.25
C LYS A 185 23.00 -9.24 -1.48
N ASP A 186 22.30 -8.11 -1.53
CA ASP A 186 22.71 -6.90 -0.82
C ASP A 186 22.31 -7.01 0.66
N GLU A 187 23.25 -7.47 1.49
CA GLU A 187 23.02 -7.68 2.93
C GLU A 187 22.68 -6.38 3.68
N GLN A 188 23.21 -5.24 3.25
CA GLN A 188 22.92 -3.95 3.88
C GLN A 188 21.48 -3.52 3.61
N LEU A 189 21.04 -3.64 2.35
CA LEU A 189 19.66 -3.38 1.97
C LEU A 189 18.68 -4.30 2.70
N LEU A 190 18.98 -5.60 2.76
CA LEU A 190 18.12 -6.57 3.44
C LEU A 190 18.00 -6.26 4.94
N SER A 191 19.11 -5.88 5.59
CA SER A 191 19.13 -5.51 7.01
C SER A 191 18.30 -4.25 7.30
N MET A 192 18.28 -3.28 6.38
CA MET A 192 17.45 -2.08 6.50
C MET A 192 15.96 -2.34 6.23
N LEU A 193 15.64 -3.32 5.38
CA LEU A 193 14.27 -3.67 5.02
C LEU A 193 13.59 -4.64 5.99
N ASP A 194 14.35 -5.52 6.65
CA ASP A 194 13.79 -6.54 7.55
C ASP A 194 12.88 -5.96 8.67
N PRO A 195 13.26 -4.87 9.37
CA PRO A 195 12.42 -4.26 10.41
C PRO A 195 11.07 -3.70 9.89
N PHE A 196 11.00 -3.31 8.62
CA PHE A 196 9.75 -2.84 8.02
C PHE A 196 8.69 -3.94 7.93
N VAL A 197 9.07 -5.22 7.92
CA VAL A 197 8.10 -6.32 7.81
C VAL A 197 7.17 -6.34 9.02
N SER A 198 7.74 -6.26 10.24
CA SER A 198 6.94 -6.15 11.46
C SER A 198 6.14 -4.85 11.49
N LEU A 199 6.77 -3.73 11.13
CA LEU A 199 6.16 -2.41 11.18
C LEU A 199 4.93 -2.31 10.25
N LEU A 200 5.06 -2.78 9.01
CA LEU A 200 3.97 -2.84 8.04
C LEU A 200 2.91 -3.88 8.44
N GLY A 201 3.31 -4.97 9.09
CA GLY A 201 2.39 -5.92 9.71
C GLY A 201 1.53 -5.27 10.79
N ASP A 202 2.08 -4.34 11.57
CA ASP A 202 1.31 -3.60 12.58
C ASP A 202 0.43 -2.51 11.96
N CYS A 203 0.85 -1.88 10.84
CA CYS A 203 -0.01 -0.99 10.07
C CYS A 203 -1.32 -1.65 9.61
N LEU A 204 -1.32 -2.97 9.36
CA LEU A 204 -2.51 -3.72 8.96
C LEU A 204 -3.60 -3.79 10.05
N ASN A 205 -3.29 -3.40 11.28
CA ASN A 205 -4.27 -3.28 12.37
C ASN A 205 -4.87 -1.88 12.48
N SER A 206 -4.44 -0.92 11.66
CA SER A 206 -4.93 0.46 11.72
C SER A 206 -6.41 0.54 11.37
N LYS A 207 -7.13 1.49 11.99
CA LYS A 207 -8.52 1.78 11.63
C LYS A 207 -8.67 2.60 10.34
N TYR A 208 -7.58 3.19 9.85
CA TYR A 208 -7.59 4.05 8.67
C TYR A 208 -7.22 3.27 7.41
N GLU A 209 -8.12 3.23 6.42
CA GLU A 209 -7.91 2.48 5.17
C GLU A 209 -6.66 2.92 4.40
N ASP A 210 -6.32 4.21 4.43
CA ASP A 210 -5.12 4.73 3.78
C ASP A 210 -3.84 4.16 4.40
N VAL A 211 -3.83 3.95 5.73
CA VAL A 211 -2.70 3.32 6.44
C VAL A 211 -2.66 1.83 6.16
N LEU A 212 -3.83 1.15 6.15
CA LEU A 212 -3.93 -0.25 5.74
C LEU A 212 -3.32 -0.45 4.34
N SER A 213 -3.59 0.46 3.40
CA SER A 213 -3.06 0.42 2.04
C SER A 213 -1.53 0.47 1.96
N GLY A 214 -0.85 0.78 3.07
CA GLY A 214 0.60 0.72 3.25
C GLY A 214 1.19 -0.67 3.00
N PHE A 215 0.40 -1.74 3.12
CA PHE A 215 0.84 -3.11 2.81
C PHE A 215 1.35 -3.26 1.37
N ARG A 216 1.01 -2.33 0.47
CA ARG A 216 1.56 -2.28 -0.90
C ARG A 216 3.09 -2.24 -0.89
N CYS A 217 3.72 -1.74 0.17
CA CYS A 217 5.16 -1.77 0.39
C CYS A 217 5.70 -3.20 0.61
N LEU A 218 4.88 -4.13 1.14
CA LEU A 218 5.28 -5.53 1.35
C LEU A 218 5.41 -6.31 0.05
N ALA A 219 4.65 -5.96 -1.00
CA ALA A 219 4.65 -6.70 -2.26
C ALA A 219 6.04 -6.90 -2.91
N PRO A 220 6.90 -5.86 -3.03
CA PRO A 220 8.28 -6.04 -3.47
C PRO A 220 9.14 -6.80 -2.44
N MET A 221 8.91 -6.61 -1.15
CA MET A 221 9.70 -7.21 -0.05
C MET A 221 9.48 -8.72 0.09
N ILE A 222 8.28 -9.23 -0.23
CA ILE A 222 7.94 -10.65 -0.10
C ILE A 222 8.83 -11.57 -0.95
N LYS A 223 9.46 -11.03 -1.99
CA LYS A 223 10.36 -11.80 -2.88
C LYS A 223 11.81 -11.85 -2.38
N LEU A 224 12.12 -11.12 -1.32
CA LEU A 224 13.44 -11.01 -0.72
C LEU A 224 13.61 -12.05 0.41
N PRO A 225 14.83 -12.54 0.64
CA PRO A 225 15.13 -13.47 1.73
C PRO A 225 15.20 -12.73 3.07
N LEU A 226 14.05 -12.32 3.61
CA LEU A 226 13.93 -11.58 4.87
C LEU A 226 13.50 -12.53 6.02
N PRO A 227 14.30 -12.70 7.09
CA PRO A 227 13.95 -13.55 8.22
C PRO A 227 12.64 -13.15 8.90
N SER A 228 12.38 -11.86 9.08
CA SER A 228 11.15 -11.37 9.71
C SER A 228 9.92 -11.69 8.87
N LEU A 229 10.06 -11.85 7.55
CA LEU A 229 8.96 -12.27 6.69
C LEU A 229 8.54 -13.72 6.98
N GLU A 230 9.49 -14.64 7.17
CA GLU A 230 9.14 -16.02 7.50
C GLU A 230 8.39 -16.11 8.84
N ALA A 231 8.79 -15.30 9.82
CA ALA A 231 8.15 -15.26 11.14
C ALA A 231 6.76 -14.58 11.11
N GLN A 232 6.60 -13.49 10.36
CA GLN A 232 5.38 -12.66 10.37
C GLN A 232 4.37 -13.02 9.28
N ALA A 233 4.75 -13.81 8.27
CA ALA A 233 3.89 -13.99 7.10
C ALA A 233 2.57 -14.69 7.43
N ASP A 234 2.50 -15.55 8.46
CA ASP A 234 1.22 -16.14 8.87
C ASP A 234 0.28 -15.11 9.53
N LYS A 235 0.83 -14.24 10.38
CA LYS A 235 0.11 -13.08 10.95
C LYS A 235 -0.39 -12.15 9.83
N ILE A 236 0.47 -11.81 8.87
CA ILE A 236 0.11 -10.96 7.72
C ILE A 236 -1.01 -11.61 6.90
N LYS A 237 -0.94 -12.92 6.64
CA LYS A 237 -2.00 -13.67 5.94
C LYS A 237 -3.35 -13.53 6.65
N ILE A 238 -3.39 -13.74 7.97
CA ILE A 238 -4.61 -13.65 8.76
C ILE A 238 -5.20 -12.23 8.68
N LEU A 239 -4.37 -11.20 8.85
CA LEU A 239 -4.81 -9.80 8.78
C LEU A 239 -5.32 -9.42 7.39
N LEU A 240 -4.70 -9.90 6.32
CA LEU A 240 -5.19 -9.66 4.95
C LEU A 240 -6.54 -10.31 4.69
N LEU A 241 -6.78 -11.51 5.22
CA LEU A 241 -8.07 -12.18 5.12
C LEU A 241 -9.14 -11.44 5.92
N ASP A 242 -8.83 -10.98 7.14
CA ASP A 242 -9.75 -10.20 7.96
C ASP A 242 -10.16 -8.87 7.28
N ILE A 243 -9.19 -8.13 6.74
CA ILE A 243 -9.47 -6.89 5.99
C ILE A 243 -10.37 -7.16 4.79
N ALA A 244 -10.13 -8.26 4.08
CA ALA A 244 -10.91 -8.64 2.91
C ALA A 244 -12.34 -9.11 3.24
N GLN A 245 -12.59 -9.58 4.47
CA GLN A 245 -13.91 -10.01 4.94
C GLN A 245 -14.81 -8.86 5.39
N LYS A 246 -14.25 -7.68 5.71
CA LYS A 246 -15.04 -6.58 6.27
C LYS A 246 -16.21 -6.20 5.35
N PRO A 247 -17.46 -6.16 5.86
CA PRO A 247 -18.64 -5.87 5.04
C PRO A 247 -18.54 -4.47 4.44
N GLY A 248 -18.98 -4.33 3.17
CA GLY A 248 -18.87 -3.08 2.39
C GLY A 248 -17.63 -3.00 1.49
N ASN A 249 -16.65 -3.90 1.66
CA ASN A 249 -15.39 -3.86 0.92
C ASN A 249 -15.27 -4.86 -0.25
N ALA A 250 -16.29 -5.69 -0.51
CA ALA A 250 -16.22 -6.82 -1.44
C ALA A 250 -15.65 -6.52 -2.85
N ASN A 251 -15.84 -5.30 -3.36
CA ASN A 251 -15.33 -4.85 -4.65
C ASN A 251 -14.40 -3.63 -4.56
N SER A 252 -13.93 -3.27 -3.36
CA SER A 252 -13.07 -2.11 -3.17
C SER A 252 -11.66 -2.38 -3.73
N LEU A 253 -10.98 -1.31 -4.14
CA LEU A 253 -9.58 -1.36 -4.58
C LEU A 253 -8.66 -1.92 -3.48
N LEU A 254 -9.06 -1.77 -2.21
CA LEU A 254 -8.37 -2.32 -1.05
C LEU A 254 -8.40 -3.85 -1.08
N VAL A 255 -9.56 -4.48 -1.22
CA VAL A 255 -9.68 -5.95 -1.27
C VAL A 255 -8.93 -6.53 -2.46
N GLN A 256 -9.07 -5.93 -3.65
CA GLN A 256 -8.28 -6.35 -4.82
C GLN A 256 -6.77 -6.28 -4.55
N SER A 257 -6.32 -5.28 -3.80
CA SER A 257 -4.91 -5.14 -3.42
C SER A 257 -4.51 -6.17 -2.34
N CYS A 258 -5.37 -6.46 -1.37
CA CYS A 258 -5.16 -7.51 -0.37
C CYS A 258 -5.03 -8.88 -1.02
N LEU A 259 -5.93 -9.23 -1.95
CA LEU A 259 -5.90 -10.49 -2.68
C LEU A 259 -4.64 -10.62 -3.56
N LYS A 260 -4.20 -9.52 -4.20
CA LYS A 260 -2.92 -9.48 -4.92
C LYS A 260 -1.74 -9.75 -3.99
N LEU A 261 -1.71 -9.12 -2.81
CA LEU A 261 -0.63 -9.34 -1.84
C LEU A 261 -0.64 -10.78 -1.31
N LEU A 262 -1.82 -11.30 -0.97
CA LEU A 262 -2.01 -12.69 -0.55
C LEU A 262 -1.52 -13.67 -1.64
N THR A 263 -1.81 -13.39 -2.91
CA THR A 263 -1.29 -14.17 -4.04
C THR A 263 0.25 -14.22 -4.05
N VAL A 264 0.90 -13.07 -3.85
CA VAL A 264 2.37 -12.99 -3.83
C VAL A 264 2.94 -13.70 -2.60
N LEU A 265 2.29 -13.56 -1.44
CA LEU A 265 2.65 -14.21 -0.19
C LEU A 265 2.60 -15.74 -0.32
N LEU A 266 1.47 -16.28 -0.80
CA LEU A 266 1.26 -17.71 -1.02
C LEU A 266 2.18 -18.29 -2.10
N ARG A 267 2.72 -17.49 -3.01
CA ARG A 267 3.66 -17.98 -4.03
C ARG A 267 5.11 -17.98 -3.55
N SER A 268 5.48 -17.04 -2.68
CA SER A 268 6.89 -16.78 -2.35
C SER A 268 7.31 -17.31 -0.98
N THR A 269 6.37 -17.54 -0.06
CA THR A 269 6.65 -18.07 1.29
C THR A 269 6.26 -19.55 1.40
N LYS A 270 6.50 -20.22 2.52
CA LYS A 270 6.07 -21.63 2.71
C LYS A 270 4.62 -21.77 3.20
N ILE A 271 3.92 -20.66 3.41
CA ILE A 271 2.62 -20.65 4.07
C ILE A 271 1.50 -21.13 3.14
N THR A 272 0.51 -21.75 3.74
CA THR A 272 -0.72 -22.25 3.11
C THR A 272 -1.97 -21.68 3.81
N LEU A 273 -3.12 -21.87 3.16
CA LEU A 273 -4.43 -21.57 3.76
C LEU A 273 -4.94 -22.81 4.50
N SER A 274 -5.58 -22.62 5.66
CA SER A 274 -6.34 -23.70 6.29
C SER A 274 -7.63 -24.00 5.51
N HIS A 275 -8.27 -25.12 5.83
CA HIS A 275 -9.57 -25.50 5.26
C HIS A 275 -10.61 -24.39 5.44
N ASP A 276 -10.77 -23.88 6.66
CA ASP A 276 -11.74 -22.82 6.97
C ASP A 276 -11.40 -21.50 6.25
N GLN A 277 -10.10 -21.13 6.19
CA GLN A 277 -9.67 -19.92 5.49
C GLN A 277 -9.96 -20.01 3.98
N LEU A 278 -9.79 -21.20 3.39
CA LEU A 278 -10.08 -21.43 1.99
C LEU A 278 -11.59 -21.43 1.72
N HIS A 279 -12.37 -22.07 2.58
CA HIS A 279 -13.84 -22.05 2.50
C HIS A 279 -14.36 -20.60 2.54
N MET A 280 -13.89 -19.80 3.50
CA MET A 280 -14.20 -18.38 3.61
C MET A 280 -13.77 -17.59 2.37
N LEU A 281 -12.57 -17.84 1.84
CA LEU A 281 -12.03 -17.14 0.67
C LEU A 281 -12.89 -17.38 -0.58
N ILE A 282 -13.34 -18.61 -0.81
CA ILE A 282 -14.15 -18.98 -1.98
C ILE A 282 -15.54 -18.34 -1.93
N GLN A 283 -16.03 -17.99 -0.74
CA GLN A 283 -17.28 -17.25 -0.56
C GLN A 283 -17.15 -15.75 -0.85
N PHE A 284 -15.96 -15.22 -1.15
CA PHE A 284 -15.85 -13.80 -1.51
C PHE A 284 -16.55 -13.54 -2.85
N PRO A 285 -17.21 -12.37 -3.03
CA PRO A 285 -17.91 -12.05 -4.28
C PRO A 285 -17.04 -12.17 -5.53
N VAL A 286 -15.74 -11.88 -5.42
CA VAL A 286 -14.77 -12.02 -6.53
C VAL A 286 -14.63 -13.47 -7.04
N PHE A 287 -14.95 -14.47 -6.21
CA PHE A 287 -14.96 -15.89 -6.58
C PHE A 287 -16.36 -16.41 -6.90
N ILE A 288 -17.40 -15.89 -6.25
CA ILE A 288 -18.80 -16.22 -6.55
C ILE A 288 -19.15 -15.75 -7.96
N ASP A 289 -18.82 -14.50 -8.29
CA ASP A 289 -19.12 -13.86 -9.58
C ASP A 289 -18.11 -14.25 -10.68
N LEU A 290 -17.26 -15.27 -10.48
CA LEU A 290 -16.16 -15.59 -11.39
C LEU A 290 -16.63 -15.90 -12.83
N GLN A 291 -17.83 -16.49 -12.99
CA GLN A 291 -18.41 -16.80 -14.29
C GLN A 291 -18.98 -15.56 -15.00
N THR A 292 -19.61 -14.63 -14.25
CA THR A 292 -20.28 -13.44 -14.80
C THR A 292 -19.33 -12.26 -14.94
N ASN A 293 -18.37 -12.12 -14.01
CA ASN A 293 -17.39 -11.05 -13.97
C ASN A 293 -15.99 -11.60 -13.60
N PRO A 294 -15.29 -12.22 -14.56
CA PRO A 294 -14.02 -12.89 -14.29
C PRO A 294 -12.91 -11.91 -13.88
N SER A 295 -12.49 -11.99 -12.61
CA SER A 295 -11.39 -11.16 -12.08
C SER A 295 -10.02 -11.80 -12.30
N PRO A 296 -9.07 -11.10 -12.99
CA PRO A 296 -7.69 -11.58 -13.13
C PRO A 296 -6.96 -11.78 -11.80
N VAL A 297 -7.36 -11.03 -10.76
CA VAL A 297 -6.80 -11.13 -9.41
C VAL A 297 -7.25 -12.43 -8.76
N ALA A 298 -8.54 -12.75 -8.81
CA ALA A 298 -9.07 -14.01 -8.29
C ALA A 298 -8.47 -15.22 -8.99
N LEU A 299 -8.36 -15.20 -10.32
CA LEU A 299 -7.71 -16.28 -11.07
C LEU A 299 -6.22 -16.43 -10.72
N SER A 300 -5.52 -15.33 -10.44
CA SER A 300 -4.12 -15.40 -10.01
C SER A 300 -3.97 -15.95 -8.60
N LEU A 301 -4.87 -15.60 -7.69
CA LEU A 301 -4.93 -16.17 -6.36
C LEU A 301 -5.27 -17.66 -6.42
N LEU A 302 -6.31 -18.03 -7.16
CA LEU A 302 -6.71 -19.42 -7.35
C LEU A 302 -5.58 -20.29 -7.92
N LYS A 303 -4.84 -19.79 -8.92
CA LYS A 303 -3.65 -20.48 -9.42
C LYS A 303 -2.63 -20.75 -8.32
N SER A 304 -2.42 -19.78 -7.44
CA SER A 304 -1.48 -19.91 -6.32
C SER A 304 -1.99 -20.89 -5.26
N VAL A 305 -3.30 -20.94 -5.02
CA VAL A 305 -3.96 -21.91 -4.14
C VAL A 305 -3.86 -23.34 -4.68
N VAL A 306 -4.20 -23.54 -5.96
CA VAL A 306 -4.06 -24.84 -6.65
C VAL A 306 -2.60 -25.30 -6.64
N GLY A 307 -1.65 -24.38 -6.86
CA GLY A 307 -0.23 -24.71 -6.78
C GLY A 307 0.26 -25.12 -5.39
N ARG A 308 -0.52 -24.89 -4.32
CA ARG A 308 -0.25 -25.41 -2.98
C ARG A 308 -0.84 -26.79 -2.71
N LYS A 309 -1.52 -27.38 -3.70
CA LYS A 309 -2.12 -28.73 -3.62
C LYS A 309 -3.06 -28.91 -2.42
N ILE A 310 -3.85 -27.88 -2.11
CA ILE A 310 -4.84 -27.93 -1.04
C ILE A 310 -6.03 -28.78 -1.52
N VAL A 311 -6.22 -29.96 -0.92
CA VAL A 311 -7.25 -30.92 -1.34
C VAL A 311 -8.53 -30.68 -0.52
N VAL A 312 -9.48 -29.96 -1.11
CA VAL A 312 -10.82 -29.73 -0.54
C VAL A 312 -11.88 -29.73 -1.63
N HIS A 313 -13.12 -30.07 -1.27
CA HIS A 313 -14.22 -30.22 -2.22
C HIS A 313 -14.49 -28.93 -3.00
N GLU A 314 -14.37 -27.77 -2.36
CA GLU A 314 -14.61 -26.46 -2.95
C GLU A 314 -13.63 -26.16 -4.10
N ILE A 315 -12.39 -26.67 -4.05
CA ILE A 315 -11.42 -26.51 -5.15
C ILE A 315 -11.87 -27.28 -6.38
N TYR A 316 -12.42 -28.48 -6.21
CA TYR A 316 -12.94 -29.25 -7.34
C TYR A 316 -14.10 -28.51 -8.03
N ASP A 317 -15.01 -27.92 -7.25
CA ASP A 317 -16.15 -27.18 -7.78
C ASP A 317 -15.72 -25.90 -8.50
N VAL A 318 -14.76 -25.16 -7.92
CA VAL A 318 -14.23 -23.94 -8.54
C VAL A 318 -13.46 -24.27 -9.83
N VAL A 319 -12.70 -25.37 -9.88
CA VAL A 319 -11.97 -25.77 -11.09
C VAL A 319 -12.91 -26.13 -12.25
N LEU A 320 -14.08 -26.71 -11.98
CA LEU A 320 -15.10 -26.93 -13.01
C LEU A 320 -15.57 -25.60 -13.61
N ARG A 321 -15.87 -24.60 -12.77
CA ARG A 321 -16.25 -23.25 -13.24
C ARG A 321 -15.12 -22.57 -14.03
N VAL A 322 -13.86 -22.80 -13.64
CA VAL A 322 -12.69 -22.32 -14.39
C VAL A 322 -12.57 -22.99 -15.75
N GLY A 323 -12.90 -24.29 -15.84
CA GLY A 323 -12.95 -25.03 -17.10
C GLY A 323 -14.00 -24.47 -18.05
N GLU A 324 -15.21 -24.18 -17.57
CA GLU A 324 -16.24 -23.49 -18.36
C GLU A 324 -15.77 -22.11 -18.81
N LEU A 325 -15.21 -21.31 -17.90
CA LEU A 325 -14.70 -19.98 -18.21
C LEU A 325 -13.55 -19.99 -19.23
N MET A 326 -12.74 -21.06 -19.26
CA MET A 326 -11.68 -21.26 -20.25
C MET A 326 -12.24 -21.30 -21.68
N VAL A 327 -13.46 -21.83 -21.85
CA VAL A 327 -14.12 -21.96 -23.15
C VAL A 327 -14.99 -20.75 -23.47
N THR A 328 -15.78 -20.28 -22.50
CA THR A 328 -16.82 -19.25 -22.74
C THR A 328 -16.29 -17.82 -22.73
N SER A 329 -15.15 -17.56 -22.08
CA SER A 329 -14.65 -16.18 -21.93
C SER A 329 -14.18 -15.58 -23.26
N GLN A 330 -14.63 -14.35 -23.54
CA GLN A 330 -14.20 -13.58 -24.71
C GLN A 330 -12.76 -13.04 -24.59
N SER A 331 -12.22 -13.00 -23.37
CA SER A 331 -10.89 -12.46 -23.08
C SER A 331 -9.80 -13.53 -23.17
N GLU A 332 -8.91 -13.41 -24.15
CA GLU A 332 -7.78 -14.33 -24.32
C GLU A 332 -6.87 -14.43 -23.07
N PRO A 333 -6.50 -13.32 -22.39
CA PRO A 333 -5.74 -13.40 -21.15
C PRO A 333 -6.42 -14.23 -20.06
N ILE A 334 -7.76 -14.14 -19.94
CA ILE A 334 -8.53 -14.92 -18.98
C ILE A 334 -8.53 -16.39 -19.38
N ARG A 335 -8.85 -16.71 -20.65
CA ARG A 335 -8.81 -18.10 -21.15
C ARG A 335 -7.45 -18.76 -20.91
N LYS A 336 -6.36 -18.05 -21.22
CA LYS A 336 -4.98 -18.51 -20.99
C LYS A 336 -4.67 -18.73 -19.51
N LYS A 337 -5.21 -17.90 -18.62
CA LYS A 337 -5.03 -18.09 -17.18
C LYS A 337 -5.82 -19.29 -16.67
N CYS A 338 -7.07 -19.46 -17.12
CA CYS A 338 -7.91 -20.61 -16.78
C CYS A 338 -7.28 -21.93 -17.26
N SER A 339 -6.75 -21.98 -18.48
CA SER A 339 -6.08 -23.18 -19.00
C SER A 339 -4.85 -23.56 -18.17
N GLN A 340 -4.08 -22.58 -17.70
CA GLN A 340 -2.95 -22.85 -16.79
C GLN A 340 -3.39 -23.40 -15.44
N ILE A 341 -4.50 -22.91 -14.89
CA ILE A 341 -5.04 -23.40 -13.61
C ILE A 341 -5.53 -24.83 -13.77
N LEU A 342 -6.32 -25.09 -14.81
CA LEU A 342 -6.88 -26.41 -15.09
C LEU A 342 -5.78 -27.43 -15.38
N LEU A 343 -4.79 -27.07 -16.21
CA LEU A 343 -3.64 -27.94 -16.47
C LEU A 343 -2.86 -28.25 -15.20
N GLN A 344 -2.60 -27.24 -14.36
CA GLN A 344 -1.90 -27.44 -13.10
C GLN A 344 -2.69 -28.38 -12.17
N PHE A 345 -4.00 -28.20 -12.08
CA PHE A 345 -4.86 -29.09 -11.30
C PHE A 345 -4.82 -30.53 -11.79
N LEU A 346 -4.97 -30.76 -13.10
CA LEU A 346 -4.95 -32.10 -13.70
C LEU A 346 -3.63 -32.84 -13.48
N LEU A 347 -2.51 -32.11 -13.40
CA LEU A 347 -1.18 -32.68 -13.19
C LEU A 347 -0.84 -32.90 -11.70
N ASP A 348 -1.26 -31.98 -10.83
CA ASP A 348 -0.81 -31.95 -9.43
C ASP A 348 -1.77 -32.63 -8.44
N TYR A 349 -3.05 -32.79 -8.79
CA TYR A 349 -4.07 -33.36 -7.91
C TYR A 349 -4.32 -34.84 -8.20
N HIS A 350 -4.58 -35.60 -7.14
CA HIS A 350 -5.02 -36.98 -7.26
C HIS A 350 -6.50 -36.99 -7.67
N LEU A 351 -6.75 -37.33 -8.92
CA LEU A 351 -8.09 -37.47 -9.49
C LEU A 351 -8.48 -38.94 -9.54
N SER A 352 -9.74 -39.23 -9.27
CA SER A 352 -10.29 -40.55 -9.58
C SER A 352 -10.44 -40.71 -11.09
N ASP A 353 -10.36 -41.94 -11.59
CA ASP A 353 -10.49 -42.24 -13.02
C ASP A 353 -11.77 -41.66 -13.63
N LYS A 354 -12.88 -41.74 -12.87
CA LYS A 354 -14.17 -41.15 -13.26
C LYS A 354 -14.08 -39.64 -13.46
N ARG A 355 -13.37 -38.94 -12.57
CA ARG A 355 -13.28 -37.47 -12.61
C ARG A 355 -12.31 -37.01 -13.70
N LEU A 356 -11.24 -37.76 -13.92
CA LEU A 356 -10.36 -37.55 -15.07
C LEU A 356 -11.13 -37.74 -16.39
N GLN A 357 -11.90 -38.82 -16.53
CA GLN A 357 -12.76 -39.06 -17.69
C GLN A 357 -13.75 -37.91 -17.92
N GLN A 358 -14.41 -37.42 -16.87
CA GLN A 358 -15.30 -36.25 -16.97
C GLN A 358 -14.61 -35.01 -17.55
N HIS A 359 -13.37 -34.73 -17.15
CA HIS A 359 -12.60 -33.61 -17.72
C HIS A 359 -12.24 -33.85 -19.20
N ILE A 360 -11.86 -35.07 -19.58
CA ILE A 360 -11.58 -35.43 -20.97
C ILE A 360 -12.84 -35.30 -21.84
N ASP A 361 -13.98 -35.82 -21.38
CA ASP A 361 -15.26 -35.74 -22.08
C ASP A 361 -15.72 -34.29 -22.26
N PHE A 362 -15.49 -33.46 -21.24
CA PHE A 362 -15.71 -32.01 -21.33
C PHE A 362 -14.88 -31.39 -22.45
N PHE A 363 -13.57 -31.69 -22.55
CA PHE A 363 -12.74 -31.15 -23.64
C PHE A 363 -13.19 -31.64 -25.02
N LEU A 364 -13.51 -32.93 -25.16
CA LEU A 364 -13.97 -33.52 -26.43
C LEU A 364 -15.27 -32.88 -26.90
N THR A 365 -16.21 -32.62 -25.98
CA THR A 365 -17.48 -31.97 -26.29
C THR A 365 -17.28 -30.55 -26.81
N ASN A 366 -16.42 -29.76 -26.15
CA ASN A 366 -16.16 -28.38 -26.54
C ASN A 366 -15.34 -28.27 -27.85
N LEU A 367 -14.42 -29.20 -28.11
CA LEU A 367 -13.69 -29.26 -29.39
C LEU A 367 -14.62 -29.54 -30.58
N ARG A 368 -15.62 -30.42 -30.38
CA ARG A 368 -16.64 -30.71 -31.41
C ARG A 368 -17.53 -29.50 -31.70
N GLN A 369 -17.87 -28.72 -30.69
CA GLN A 369 -18.71 -27.52 -30.83
C GLN A 369 -17.99 -26.35 -31.51
N GLY A 370 -16.67 -26.25 -31.41
CA GLY A 370 -15.86 -25.21 -32.07
C GLY A 370 -15.54 -25.47 -33.55
N SER A 371 -16.04 -26.56 -34.15
CA SER A 371 -15.76 -26.97 -35.53
C SER A 371 -16.90 -26.62 -36.52
N TYR A 372 -17.79 -25.70 -36.16
CA TYR A 372 -18.87 -25.19 -37.02
C TYR A 372 -18.88 -23.66 -37.08
#